data_AF-A0A7C3DRI6-F1
#
_entry.id   AF-A0A7C3DRI6-F1
#
_cell.length_a   1.000
_cell.length_b   1.000
_cell.length_c   1.000
_cell.angle_alpha   90.00
_cell.angle_beta   90.00
_cell.angle_gamma   90.00
#
_symmetry.space_group_name_H-M   'P 1'
#
loop_
_entity.id
_entity.type
_entity.pdbx_description
1 polymer ?
#
loop_
_entity_poly.entity_id
_entity_poly.type
_entity_poly.pdbx_seq_one_letter_code
_entity_poly.pdbx_strand_id
1 'polypeptide(L)'
;MPDRHEEIRQMLSAYLDGELTQASAQRVRVHLEDCGECRRVFDEMARLQAMTKELAFAEPPEAKMKELEKSFGVQAPRRLGWLFIVAGAVAWLLYGAVMYIRHWRPPTLEELIASAVVIGFVLLFASVVVERLRQLPHDRYRRIEK
;
A
#
# COMPACT_ATOMS: atom_id res chain seq x y z
N MET A 1 -25.92 -18.35 -36.11
CA MET A 1 -26.09 -17.84 -34.74
C MET A 1 -25.02 -16.78 -34.49
N PRO A 2 -25.24 -15.53 -34.92
CA PRO A 2 -24.26 -14.44 -34.85
C PRO A 2 -23.87 -14.03 -33.42
N ASP A 3 -24.72 -14.29 -32.41
CA ASP A 3 -24.50 -13.86 -31.03
C ASP A 3 -23.25 -14.47 -30.37
N ARG A 4 -22.86 -15.71 -30.73
CA ARG A 4 -21.67 -16.36 -30.15
C ARG A 4 -20.34 -15.73 -30.56
N HIS A 5 -20.27 -15.11 -31.75
CA HIS A 5 -19.03 -14.47 -32.20
C HIS A 5 -18.75 -13.17 -31.46
N GLU A 6 -19.81 -12.43 -31.12
CA GLU A 6 -19.70 -11.17 -30.39
C GLU A 6 -19.28 -11.38 -28.93
N GLU A 7 -19.86 -12.39 -28.25
CA GLU A 7 -19.46 -12.77 -26.89
C GLU A 7 -17.98 -13.18 -26.85
N ILE A 8 -17.54 -14.01 -27.81
CA ILE A 8 -16.14 -14.44 -27.86
C ILE A 8 -15.19 -13.27 -28.13
N ARG A 9 -15.56 -12.33 -29.01
CA ARG A 9 -14.76 -11.12 -29.28
C ARG A 9 -14.52 -10.29 -28.04
N GLN A 10 -15.54 -10.10 -27.20
CA GLN A 10 -15.42 -9.37 -25.93
C GLN A 10 -14.49 -10.10 -24.94
N MET A 11 -14.40 -11.42 -25.03
CA MET A 11 -13.54 -12.24 -24.18
C MET A 11 -12.09 -12.36 -24.70
N LEU A 12 -11.77 -11.93 -25.93
CA LEU A 12 -10.43 -12.09 -26.51
C LEU A 12 -9.35 -11.30 -25.79
N SER A 13 -9.63 -10.07 -25.32
CA SER A 13 -8.68 -9.26 -24.53
C SER A 13 -8.36 -9.95 -23.20
N ALA A 14 -9.38 -10.30 -22.43
CA ALA A 14 -9.22 -11.01 -21.16
C ALA A 14 -8.55 -12.39 -21.35
N TYR A 15 -8.78 -13.06 -22.48
CA TYR A 15 -8.08 -14.30 -22.82
C TYR A 15 -6.59 -14.05 -23.12
N LEU A 16 -6.26 -12.99 -23.86
CA LEU A 16 -4.88 -12.59 -24.16
C LEU A 16 -4.10 -12.20 -22.91
N ASP A 17 -4.77 -11.56 -21.94
CA ASP A 17 -4.20 -11.15 -20.65
C ASP A 17 -4.21 -12.28 -19.60
N GLY A 18 -4.84 -13.42 -19.90
CA GLY A 18 -4.90 -14.59 -19.00
C GLY A 18 -5.88 -14.45 -17.83
N GLU A 19 -6.80 -13.50 -17.88
CA GLU A 19 -7.74 -13.16 -16.80
C GLU A 19 -9.04 -13.97 -16.83
N LEU A 20 -9.25 -14.81 -17.85
CA LEU A 20 -10.41 -15.68 -17.93
C LEU A 20 -10.31 -16.88 -16.98
N THR A 21 -11.45 -17.27 -16.41
CA THR A 21 -11.58 -18.55 -15.71
C THR A 21 -11.31 -19.71 -16.68
N GLN A 22 -10.85 -20.86 -16.16
CA GLN A 22 -10.51 -22.04 -16.96
C GLN A 22 -11.65 -22.47 -17.90
N ALA A 23 -12.89 -22.44 -17.43
CA ALA A 23 -14.07 -22.77 -18.24
C ALA A 23 -14.31 -21.79 -19.39
N SER A 24 -14.10 -20.49 -19.15
CA SER A 24 -14.23 -19.43 -20.16
C SER A 24 -13.09 -19.47 -21.18
N ALA A 25 -11.85 -19.68 -20.73
CA ALA A 25 -10.69 -19.85 -21.60
C ALA A 25 -10.85 -21.07 -22.53
N GLN A 26 -11.40 -22.18 -22.01
CA GLN A 26 -11.69 -23.37 -22.83
C GLN A 26 -12.71 -23.07 -23.94
N ARG A 27 -13.77 -22.31 -23.64
CA ARG A 27 -14.78 -21.90 -24.64
C ARG A 27 -14.17 -21.05 -25.75
N VAL A 28 -13.34 -20.08 -25.39
CA VAL A 28 -12.62 -19.23 -26.36
C VAL A 28 -11.68 -20.08 -27.21
N ARG A 29 -10.93 -21.01 -26.62
CA ARG A 29 -10.02 -21.89 -27.36
C ARG A 29 -10.73 -22.71 -28.43
N VAL A 30 -11.82 -23.39 -28.06
CA VAL A 30 -12.62 -24.21 -29.00
C VAL A 30 -13.17 -23.33 -30.13
N HIS A 31 -13.65 -22.13 -29.82
CA HIS A 31 -14.16 -21.22 -30.85
C HIS A 31 -13.06 -20.72 -31.81
N LEU A 32 -11.84 -20.50 -31.33
CA LEU A 32 -10.70 -20.10 -32.16
C LEU A 32 -10.21 -21.21 -33.10
N GLU A 33 -10.44 -22.48 -32.74
CA GLU A 33 -10.17 -23.64 -33.61
C GLU A 33 -11.17 -23.70 -34.78
N ASP A 34 -12.45 -23.39 -34.52
CA ASP A 34 -13.53 -23.46 -35.51
C ASP A 34 -13.75 -22.16 -36.31
N CYS A 35 -13.36 -20.99 -35.78
CA CYS A 35 -13.63 -19.68 -36.38
C CYS A 35 -12.36 -18.90 -36.79
N GLY A 36 -12.10 -18.87 -38.10
CA GLY A 36 -10.99 -18.10 -38.67
C GLY A 36 -11.10 -16.57 -38.51
N GLU A 37 -12.32 -16.03 -38.41
CA GLU A 37 -12.53 -14.58 -38.22
C GLU A 37 -12.10 -14.13 -36.83
N CYS A 38 -12.54 -14.83 -35.78
CA CYS A 38 -12.14 -14.55 -34.39
C CYS A 38 -10.64 -14.77 -34.18
N ARG A 39 -10.05 -15.77 -34.86
CA ARG A 39 -8.61 -16.01 -34.83
C ARG A 39 -7.79 -14.85 -35.40
N ARG A 40 -8.23 -14.27 -36.53
CA ARG A 40 -7.57 -13.08 -37.12
C ARG A 40 -7.57 -11.89 -36.15
N VAL A 41 -8.70 -11.64 -35.49
CA VAL A 41 -8.81 -10.56 -34.50
C VAL A 41 -7.87 -10.80 -33.32
N PHE A 42 -7.81 -12.03 -32.80
CA PHE A 42 -6.90 -12.39 -31.72
C PHE A 42 -5.42 -12.19 -32.11
N ASP A 43 -5.02 -12.63 -33.30
CA ASP A 43 -3.65 -12.50 -33.79
C ASP A 43 -3.24 -11.02 -33.96
N GLU A 44 -4.17 -10.15 -34.40
CA GLU A 44 -3.94 -8.70 -34.50
C GLU A 44 -3.72 -8.06 -33.13
N MET A 45 -4.55 -8.41 -32.14
CA MET A 45 -4.40 -7.94 -30.75
C MET A 45 -3.06 -8.40 -30.14
N ALA A 46 -2.70 -9.68 -30.34
CA ALA A 46 -1.44 -10.24 -29.86
C ALA A 46 -0.23 -9.54 -30.48
N ARG A 47 -0.29 -9.20 -31.77
CA ARG A 47 0.76 -8.46 -32.47
C ARG A 47 0.92 -7.05 -31.93
N LEU A 48 -0.17 -6.32 -31.68
CA LEU A 48 -0.12 -4.99 -31.08
C LEU A 48 0.47 -5.03 -29.66
N GLN A 49 0.11 -6.04 -28.86
CA GLN A 49 0.69 -6.23 -27.52
C GLN A 49 2.20 -6.52 -27.60
N ALA A 50 2.64 -7.35 -28.54
CA ALA A 50 4.06 -7.65 -28.75
C ALA A 50 4.86 -6.39 -29.15
N MET A 51 4.36 -5.62 -30.12
CA MET A 51 4.99 -4.35 -30.50
C MET A 51 5.03 -3.35 -29.34
N THR A 52 3.97 -3.29 -28.54
CA THR A 52 3.94 -2.42 -27.35
C THR A 52 4.94 -2.88 -26.29
N LYS A 53 5.13 -4.19 -26.10
CA LYS A 53 6.15 -4.76 -25.21
C LYS A 53 7.57 -4.45 -25.69
N GLU A 54 7.81 -4.49 -27.00
CA GLU A 54 9.11 -4.11 -27.58
C GLU A 54 9.38 -2.59 -27.48
N LEU A 55 8.33 -1.77 -27.55
CA LEU A 55 8.39 -0.32 -27.36
C LEU A 55 8.45 0.09 -25.89
N ALA A 56 7.97 -0.75 -24.98
CA ALA A 56 8.04 -0.57 -23.53
C ALA A 56 9.49 -0.82 -23.07
N PHE A 57 10.31 0.17 -23.38
CA PHE A 57 11.50 0.64 -22.66
C PHE A 57 12.45 -0.44 -22.12
N ALA A 58 13.67 -0.39 -22.66
CA ALA A 58 14.90 -0.83 -21.99
C ALA A 58 14.76 -0.75 -20.47
N GLU A 59 14.64 -1.91 -19.84
CA GLU A 59 14.52 -2.06 -18.40
C GLU A 59 15.65 -1.26 -17.74
N PRO A 60 15.36 -0.30 -16.85
CA PRO A 60 16.43 0.40 -16.15
C PRO A 60 17.22 -0.66 -15.37
N PRO A 61 18.57 -0.63 -15.43
CA PRO A 61 19.39 -1.67 -14.79
C PRO A 61 18.98 -1.80 -13.33
N GLU A 62 18.71 -3.03 -12.89
CA GLU A 62 18.17 -3.39 -11.56
C GLU A 62 18.85 -2.64 -10.39
N ALA A 63 20.10 -2.21 -10.58
CA ALA A 63 20.86 -1.34 -9.68
C ALA A 63 20.15 0.00 -9.35
N LYS A 64 19.50 0.65 -10.32
CA LYS A 64 18.72 1.88 -10.11
C LYS A 64 17.45 1.62 -9.32
N MET A 65 16.79 0.47 -9.55
CA MET A 65 15.58 0.07 -8.83
C MET A 65 15.85 -0.09 -7.33
N LYS A 66 16.95 -0.77 -6.97
CA LYS A 66 17.39 -0.93 -5.56
C LYS A 66 17.76 0.38 -4.87
N GLU A 67 18.28 1.35 -5.62
CA GLU A 67 18.67 2.66 -5.09
C GLU A 67 17.44 3.52 -4.77
N LEU A 68 16.42 3.46 -5.62
CA LEU A 68 15.11 4.09 -5.39
C LEU A 68 14.37 3.42 -4.21
N GLU A 69 14.34 2.09 -4.13
CA GLU A 69 13.77 1.36 -2.98
C GLU A 69 14.44 1.73 -1.66
N LYS A 70 15.77 1.92 -1.66
CA LYS A 70 16.51 2.40 -0.48
C LYS A 70 16.21 3.86 -0.13
N SER A 71 16.03 4.72 -1.13
CA SER A 71 15.75 6.15 -0.91
C SER A 71 14.30 6.42 -0.46
N PHE A 72 13.35 5.55 -0.83
CA PHE A 72 11.97 5.60 -0.35
C PHE A 72 11.76 4.81 0.95
N GLY A 73 12.77 4.03 1.37
CA GLY A 73 12.81 3.28 2.62
C GLY A 73 13.22 4.11 3.84
N VAL A 74 12.29 4.89 4.40
CA VAL A 74 12.13 5.01 5.86
C VAL A 74 13.39 5.38 6.69
N GLN A 75 14.04 6.52 6.45
CA GLN A 75 15.07 7.04 7.40
C GLN A 75 14.61 8.21 8.28
N ALA A 76 13.45 8.82 8.03
CA ALA A 76 12.97 9.97 8.80
C ALA A 76 12.00 9.70 9.99
N PRO A 77 11.40 8.51 10.25
CA PRO A 77 10.40 8.41 11.32
C PRO A 77 10.96 8.03 12.69
N ARG A 78 12.13 7.37 12.76
CA ARG A 78 12.70 6.91 14.04
C ARG A 78 13.18 8.07 14.92
N ARG A 79 13.83 9.07 14.32
CA ARG A 79 14.34 10.23 15.07
C ARG A 79 13.21 11.12 15.54
N LEU A 80 12.18 11.36 14.71
CA LEU A 80 11.06 12.20 15.10
C LEU A 80 10.23 11.55 16.20
N GLY A 81 9.94 10.25 16.11
CA GLY A 81 9.26 9.51 17.18
C GLY A 81 10.03 9.52 18.51
N TRP A 82 11.35 9.32 18.47
CA TRP A 82 12.18 9.37 19.68
C TRP A 82 12.28 10.79 20.26
N LEU A 83 12.32 11.82 19.41
CA LEU A 83 12.37 13.22 19.84
C LEU A 83 11.08 13.64 20.55
N PHE A 84 9.91 13.18 20.09
CA PHE A 84 8.63 13.40 20.79
C PHE A 84 8.55 12.66 22.14
N ILE A 85 9.08 11.42 22.22
CA ILE A 85 9.14 10.68 23.49
C ILE A 85 10.06 11.37 24.49
N VAL A 86 11.25 11.79 24.05
CA VAL A 86 12.22 12.50 24.89
C VAL A 86 11.64 13.85 25.33
N ALA A 87 11.02 14.61 24.42
CA ALA A 87 10.37 15.87 24.74
C ALA A 87 9.23 15.69 25.76
N GLY A 88 8.40 14.66 25.61
CA GLY A 88 7.33 14.33 26.56
C GLY A 88 7.87 13.95 27.94
N ALA A 89 8.91 13.11 28.00
CA ALA A 89 9.56 12.73 29.25
C ALA A 89 10.19 13.94 29.96
N VAL A 90 10.85 14.82 29.22
CA VAL A 90 11.45 16.05 29.75
C VAL A 90 10.39 17.01 30.26
N ALA A 91 9.29 17.22 29.52
CA ALA A 91 8.18 18.06 29.96
C ALA A 91 7.52 17.52 31.24
N TRP A 92 7.38 16.19 31.36
CA TRP A 92 6.81 15.56 32.55
C TRP A 92 7.72 15.69 33.78
N LEU A 93 9.02 15.44 33.60
CA LEU A 93 10.01 15.63 34.66
C LEU A 93 10.09 17.10 35.10
N LEU A 94 10.05 18.04 34.16
CA LEU A 94 10.00 19.48 34.46
C LEU A 94 8.74 19.86 35.22
N TYR A 95 7.58 19.34 34.82
CA TYR A 95 6.33 19.59 35.52
C TYR A 95 6.40 19.08 36.97
N GLY A 96 6.84 17.83 37.18
CA GLY A 96 7.00 17.26 38.51
C GLY A 96 8.00 18.03 39.38
N ALA A 97 9.13 18.45 38.80
CA ALA A 97 10.15 19.24 39.50
C ALA A 97 9.65 20.64 39.87
N VAL A 98 8.95 21.34 38.96
CA VAL A 98 8.34 22.65 39.25
C VAL A 98 7.26 22.51 40.30
N MET A 99 6.45 21.45 40.26
CA MET A 99 5.42 21.18 41.26
C MET A 99 6.02 20.96 42.64
N TYR A 100 7.09 20.16 42.73
CA TYR A 100 7.83 19.89 43.97
C TYR A 100 8.48 21.14 44.57
N ILE A 101 9.03 22.03 43.72
CA ILE A 101 9.66 23.28 44.17
C ILE A 101 8.61 24.33 44.59
N ARG A 102 7.46 24.38 43.90
CA ARG A 102 6.40 25.37 44.16
C ARG A 102 5.51 25.02 45.34
N HIS A 103 5.34 23.74 45.65
CA HIS A 103 4.49 23.30 46.77
C HIS A 103 5.31 22.50 47.79
N TRP A 104 5.59 23.12 48.94
CA TRP A 104 6.05 22.45 50.16
C TRP A 104 4.89 21.65 50.82
N ARG A 105 4.16 20.85 50.02
CA ARG A 105 3.09 19.93 50.45
C ARG A 105 3.32 18.57 49.77
N PRO A 106 3.14 17.44 50.48
CA PRO A 106 3.35 16.11 49.90
C PRO A 106 2.39 15.89 48.73
N PRO A 107 2.85 15.30 47.62
CA PRO A 107 2.02 15.05 46.44
C PRO A 107 0.89 14.08 46.79
N THR A 108 -0.33 14.42 46.42
CA THR A 108 -1.48 13.52 46.58
C THR A 108 -1.42 12.42 45.51
N LEU A 109 -1.87 11.20 45.87
CA LEU A 109 -1.93 10.04 44.97
C LEU A 109 -2.69 10.34 43.66
N GLU A 110 -3.64 11.27 43.73
CA GLU A 110 -4.49 11.70 42.62
C GLU A 110 -3.67 12.36 41.49
N GLU A 111 -2.71 13.21 41.82
CA GLU A 111 -1.86 13.90 40.83
C GLU A 111 -0.89 12.92 40.17
N LEU A 112 -0.36 11.97 40.92
CA LEU A 112 0.49 10.89 40.40
C LEU A 112 -0.28 10.01 39.40
N ILE A 113 -1.49 9.59 39.76
CA ILE A 113 -2.33 8.76 38.89
C ILE A 113 -2.74 9.53 37.63
N ALA A 114 -3.18 10.79 37.76
CA ALA A 114 -3.54 11.61 36.61
C ALA A 114 -2.37 11.77 35.64
N SER A 115 -1.17 11.97 36.18
CA SER A 115 0.05 12.14 35.38
C SER A 115 0.46 10.84 34.66
N ALA A 116 0.34 9.67 35.30
CA ALA A 116 0.60 8.38 34.69
C ALA A 116 -0.41 8.04 33.58
N VAL A 117 -1.69 8.38 33.78
CA VAL A 117 -2.75 8.20 32.78
C VAL A 117 -2.49 9.06 31.55
N VAL A 118 -2.13 10.33 31.72
CA VAL A 118 -1.82 11.23 30.61
C VAL A 118 -0.62 10.72 29.80
N ILE A 119 0.45 10.28 30.47
CA ILE A 119 1.60 9.67 29.78
C ILE A 119 1.18 8.42 29.01
N GLY A 120 0.42 7.53 29.66
CA GLY A 120 -0.08 6.32 29.02
C GLY A 120 -0.90 6.63 27.77
N PHE A 121 -1.77 7.65 27.84
CA PHE A 121 -2.58 8.08 26.71
C PHE A 121 -1.74 8.67 25.57
N VAL A 122 -0.73 9.49 25.90
CA VAL A 122 0.21 10.04 24.91
C VAL A 122 1.03 8.94 24.24
N LEU A 123 1.51 7.95 24.99
CA LEU A 123 2.27 6.81 24.45
C LEU A 123 1.39 5.95 23.53
N LEU A 124 0.17 5.64 23.94
CA LEU A 124 -0.78 4.89 23.12
C LEU A 124 -1.14 5.65 21.85
N PHE A 125 -1.45 6.94 21.96
CA PHE A 125 -1.80 7.78 20.80
C PHE A 125 -0.62 7.87 19.83
N ALA A 126 0.60 8.07 20.33
CA ALA A 126 1.81 8.05 19.51
C ALA A 126 2.01 6.69 18.81
N SER A 127 1.82 5.58 19.52
CA SER A 127 1.89 4.24 18.94
C SER A 127 0.89 4.06 17.80
N VAL A 128 -0.37 4.47 18.02
CA VAL A 128 -1.45 4.37 17.02
C VAL A 128 -1.20 5.27 15.82
N VAL A 129 -0.75 6.52 16.03
CA VAL A 129 -0.43 7.44 14.92
C VAL A 129 0.72 6.88 14.09
N VAL A 130 1.77 6.35 14.73
CA VAL A 130 2.88 5.70 14.03
C VAL A 130 2.40 4.49 13.24
N GLU A 131 1.53 3.66 13.83
CA GLU A 131 0.98 2.46 13.18
C GLU A 131 0.03 2.81 12.03
N ARG A 132 -0.79 3.86 12.18
CA ARG A 132 -1.66 4.38 11.12
C ARG A 132 -0.86 4.95 9.97
N LEU A 133 0.22 5.69 10.26
CA LEU A 133 1.14 6.19 9.25
C LEU A 133 1.93 5.07 8.56
N ARG A 134 2.17 3.92 9.24
CA ARG A 134 2.73 2.70 8.61
C ARG A 134 1.74 2.00 7.67
N GLN A 135 0.44 2.07 7.95
CA GLN A 135 -0.60 1.44 7.11
C GLN A 135 -1.00 2.31 5.91
N LEU A 136 -0.90 3.64 6.00
CA LEU A 136 -1.17 4.55 4.89
C LEU A 136 -0.41 4.22 3.58
N PRO A 137 0.89 3.86 3.58
CA PRO A 137 1.59 3.49 2.35
C PRO A 137 1.20 2.10 1.81
N HIS A 138 0.51 1.26 2.57
CA HIS A 138 -0.02 -0.02 2.07
C HIS A 138 -1.42 0.12 1.43
N ASP A 139 -2.12 1.24 1.65
CA ASP A 139 -3.44 1.50 1.07
C ASP A 139 -3.36 2.30 -0.25
N ARG A 140 -2.25 2.14 -1.00
CA ARG A 140 -2.11 2.61 -2.40
C ARG A 140 -2.33 1.50 -3.43
N TYR A 141 -2.92 0.37 -3.02
CA TYR A 141 -3.40 -0.68 -3.93
C TYR A 141 -4.91 -0.94 -3.84
N ARG A 142 -5.65 -0.29 -2.93
CA ARG A 142 -7.12 -0.40 -2.90
C ARG A 142 -7.79 0.65 -3.78
N ARG A 143 -7.35 0.70 -5.04
CA ARG A 143 -8.04 1.40 -6.11
C ARG A 143 -8.12 0.48 -7.32
N ILE A 144 -8.82 -0.65 -7.18
CA ILE A 144 -9.59 -1.37 -8.20
C ILE A 144 -10.54 -2.32 -7.42
N GLU A 145 -11.79 -2.41 -7.91
CA GLU A 145 -12.97 -3.16 -7.44
C GLU A 145 -13.73 -2.61 -6.20
N LYS A 146 -15.04 -2.36 -6.27
CA LYS A 146 -16.11 -2.84 -7.16
C LYS A 146 -16.93 -1.71 -7.79
#